data_AF-A0A9X0YHF5-F1
#
_entry.id   AF-A0A9X0YHF5-F1
#
_cell.length_a   1.000
_cell.length_b   1.000
_cell.length_c   1.000
_cell.angle_alpha   90.00
_cell.angle_beta   90.00
_cell.angle_gamma   90.00
#
_symmetry.space_group_name_H-M   'P 1'
#
loop_
_entity.id
_entity.type
_entity.pdbx_description
1 polymer ?
#
loop_
_entity_poly.entity_id
_entity_poly.type
_entity_poly.pdbx_seq_one_letter_code
_entity_poly.pdbx_strand_id
1 'polypeptide(L)' 'MITIKYFGMLAEHTKCTEEQMDFKALKLSELVQDLKVKYQLNPASFHVALNHKLVQDSEDVTLQFQDEIALLPPFAGG' A
#
# COMPACT_ATOMS: atom_id res chain seq x y z
N MET A 1 1.06 -10.84 -10.78
CA MET A 1 0.40 -10.48 -9.52
C MET A 1 1.24 -9.40 -8.86
N ILE A 2 0.61 -8.54 -8.08
CA ILE A 2 1.30 -7.58 -7.21
C ILE A 2 1.16 -8.04 -5.77
N THR A 3 2.13 -7.68 -4.94
CA THR A 3 2.15 -8.03 -3.52
C THR A 3 1.89 -6.78 -2.70
N ILE A 4 0.93 -6.84 -1.80
CA ILE A 4 0.60 -5.74 -0.89
C ILE A 4 0.91 -6.22 0.52
N LYS A 5 1.79 -5.51 1.21
CA LYS A 5 2.21 -5.79 2.59
C LYS A 5 1.71 -4.70 3.50
N TYR A 6 1.16 -5.10 4.64
CA TYR A 6 0.72 -4.20 5.70
C TYR A 6 1.64 -4.37 6.90
N PHE A 7 2.04 -3.25 7.52
CA PHE A 7 2.95 -3.27 8.66
C PHE A 7 2.33 -2.61 9.89
N GLY A 8 2.72 -3.08 11.08
CA GLY A 8 2.30 -2.53 12.37
C GLY A 8 0.78 -2.45 12.51
N MET A 9 0.29 -1.27 12.93
CA MET A 9 -1.14 -1.02 13.13
C MET A 9 -2.00 -1.28 11.89
N LEU A 10 -1.44 -1.18 10.68
CA LEU A 10 -2.19 -1.43 9.46
C LEU A 10 -2.49 -2.92 9.28
N ALA A 11 -1.51 -3.79 9.57
CA ALA A 11 -1.72 -5.23 9.53
C ALA A 11 -2.73 -5.70 10.59
N GLU A 12 -2.71 -5.07 11.77
CA GLU A 12 -3.69 -5.32 12.82
C GLU A 12 -5.09 -4.85 12.39
N HIS A 13 -5.18 -3.70 11.72
CA HIS A 13 -6.44 -3.14 11.24
C HIS A 13 -7.04 -3.97 10.09
N THR A 14 -6.23 -4.34 9.10
CA THR A 14 -6.67 -5.18 7.97
C THR A 14 -6.83 -6.66 8.36
N LYS A 15 -6.28 -7.06 9.52
CA LYS A 15 -6.10 -8.46 9.95
C LYS A 15 -5.34 -9.32 8.93
N CYS A 16 -4.55 -8.67 8.06
CA CYS A 16 -3.77 -9.29 7.01
C CYS A 16 -2.38 -8.64 6.98
N THR A 17 -1.33 -9.44 7.04
CA THR A 17 0.06 -8.94 6.91
C THR A 17 0.48 -8.81 5.45
N GLU A 18 -0.06 -9.64 4.57
CA GLU A 18 0.17 -9.60 3.14
C GLU A 18 -1.06 -10.09 2.36
N GLU A 19 -1.27 -9.52 1.18
CA GLU A 19 -2.19 -10.05 0.18
C GLU A 19 -1.56 -9.97 -1.21
N GLN A 20 -1.90 -10.93 -2.06
CA GLN A 20 -1.53 -10.91 -3.47
C GLN A 20 -2.76 -10.57 -4.28
N MET A 21 -2.62 -9.59 -5.17
CA MET A 21 -3.70 -9.18 -6.05
C MET A 21 -3.32 -9.39 -7.52
N ASP A 22 -4.29 -9.78 -8.32
CA ASP A 22 -4.15 -9.82 -9.76
C ASP A 22 -3.78 -8.44 -10.30
N PHE A 23 -2.69 -8.40 -11.06
CA PHE A 23 -2.22 -7.16 -11.66
C PHE A 23 -3.27 -6.69 -12.67
N LYS A 24 -3.88 -5.55 -12.40
CA LYS A 24 -4.57 -4.74 -13.40
C LYS A 24 -3.69 -3.52 -13.65
N ALA A 25 -3.64 -3.02 -14.88
CA ALA A 25 -2.87 -1.81 -15.21
C ALA A 25 -3.53 -0.59 -14.54
N LEU A 26 -3.28 -0.43 -13.25
CA LEU A 26 -3.89 0.56 -12.36
C LEU A 26 -2.79 1.43 -11.76
N LYS A 27 -3.13 2.69 -11.48
CA LYS A 27 -2.21 3.64 -10.84
C LYS A 27 -2.08 3.31 -9.36
N LEU A 28 -0.92 3.58 -8.77
CA LEU A 28 -0.71 3.39 -7.35
C LEU A 28 -1.72 4.17 -6.50
N SER A 29 -2.05 5.41 -6.89
CA SER A 29 -3.06 6.23 -6.22
C SER A 29 -4.43 5.56 -6.19
N GLU A 30 -4.86 4.98 -7.31
CA GLU A 30 -6.13 4.23 -7.40
C GLU A 30 -6.11 2.98 -6.50
N LEU A 31 -4.99 2.23 -6.49
CA LEU A 31 -4.82 1.09 -5.59
C LEU A 31 -4.99 1.50 -4.13
N VAL A 32 -4.25 2.53 -3.74
CA VAL A 32 -4.19 3.03 -2.38
C VAL A 32 -5.56 3.57 -1.97
N GLN A 33 -6.28 4.23 -2.87
CA GLN A 33 -7.64 4.67 -2.62
C GLN A 33 -8.61 3.49 -2.43
N ASP A 34 -8.51 2.44 -3.24
CA ASP A 34 -9.31 1.23 -3.08
C ASP A 34 -9.06 0.57 -1.70
N LEU A 35 -7.79 0.44 -1.31
CA LEU A 35 -7.40 -0.06 0.01
C LEU A 35 -7.91 0.84 1.15
N LYS A 36 -7.82 2.17 1.00
CA LYS A 36 -8.36 3.15 1.96
C LYS A 36 -9.85 2.95 2.15
N VAL A 37 -10.62 2.72 1.08
CA VAL A 37 -12.07 2.50 1.16
C VAL A 37 -12.38 1.11 1.73
N LYS A 38 -11.74 0.07 1.20
CA LYS A 38 -11.92 -1.34 1.59
C LYS A 38 -11.68 -1.56 3.08
N TYR A 39 -10.61 -0.95 3.62
CA TYR A 39 -10.19 -1.10 5.00
C TYR A 39 -10.43 0.14 5.85
N GLN A 40 -11.12 1.18 5.36
CA GLN A 40 -11.39 2.44 6.07
C GLN A 40 -10.12 3.06 6.69
N LEU A 41 -9.01 3.02 5.95
CA LEU A 41 -7.71 3.53 6.42
C LEU A 41 -7.64 5.04 6.25
N ASN A 42 -7.08 5.72 7.24
CA ASN A 42 -6.90 7.16 7.19
C ASN A 42 -5.62 7.52 6.40
N PRO A 43 -5.69 8.28 5.30
CA PRO A 43 -4.52 8.64 4.47
C PRO A 43 -3.39 9.34 5.23
N ALA A 44 -3.70 10.07 6.31
CA ALA A 44 -2.70 10.74 7.14
C ALA A 44 -1.96 9.80 8.10
N SER A 45 -2.36 8.54 8.18
CA SER A 45 -1.88 7.57 9.19
C SER A 45 -0.91 6.53 8.63
N PHE A 46 -0.49 6.65 7.37
CA PHE A 46 0.50 5.76 6.77
C PHE A 46 1.24 6.38 5.59
N HIS A 47 2.39 5.80 5.27
CA HIS A 47 3.15 6.01 4.06
C HIS A 47 3.02 4.80 3.15
N VAL A 48 3.17 5.04 1.85
CA VAL A 48 3.19 3.98 0.84
C VAL A 48 4.62 3.86 0.32
N ALA A 49 5.12 2.63 0.27
CA ALA A 49 6.37 2.30 -0.38
C ALA A 49 6.12 1.37 -1.56
N LEU A 50 6.68 1.69 -2.72
CA LEU A 50 6.68 0.87 -3.92
C LEU A 50 8.11 0.36 -4.15
N ASN A 51 8.31 -0.96 -4.21
CA ASN A 51 9.61 -1.59 -4.41
C ASN A 51 10.70 -1.03 -3.47
N HIS A 52 10.38 -0.96 -2.18
CA HIS A 52 11.24 -0.40 -1.11
C HIS A 52 11.54 1.11 -1.22
N LYS A 53 10.83 1.85 -2.08
CA LYS A 53 10.92 3.31 -2.17
C LYS A 53 9.64 3.96 -1.68
N LEU A 54 9.75 4.89 -0.74
CA LEU A 54 8.63 5.73 -0.33
C LEU A 54 8.17 6.57 -1.52
N VAL A 55 6.87 6.55 -1.77
CA VAL A 55 6.21 7.23 -2.87
C VAL A 55 5.08 8.08 -2.30
N GLN A 56 4.90 9.27 -2.87
CA GLN A 56 3.86 10.19 -2.43
C GLN A 56 2.55 9.90 -3.18
N ASP A 57 1.41 10.12 -2.54
CA ASP A 57 0.06 9.95 -3.14
C ASP A 57 -0.11 10.79 -4.43
N SER A 58 0.69 11.85 -4.62
CA SER A 58 0.67 12.72 -5.82
C SER A 58 1.57 12.25 -6.96
N GLU A 59 2.39 11.22 -6.77
CA GLU A 59 3.21 10.68 -7.87
C GLU A 59 2.35 9.83 -8.78
N ASP A 60 2.31 10.18 -10.07
CA ASP A 60 1.58 9.44 -11.10
C ASP A 60 2.38 8.18 -11.47
N VAL A 61 2.34 7.20 -10.57
CA VAL A 61 3.08 5.94 -10.68
C VAL A 61 2.16 4.84 -11.20
N THR A 62 2.53 4.27 -12.34
CA THR A 62 1.85 3.12 -12.92
C THR A 62 2.47 1.84 -12.38
N LEU A 63 1.67 1.01 -11.70
CA LEU A 63 2.13 -0.28 -11.19
C LEU A 63 2.54 -1.19 -12.34
N GLN A 64 3.54 -2.03 -12.08
CA GLN A 64 4.03 -3.07 -12.97
C GLN A 64 3.72 -4.46 -12.40
N PHE A 65 3.80 -5.47 -13.25
CA PHE A 65 3.71 -6.86 -12.82
C PHE A 65 4.86 -7.19 -11.86
N GLN A 66 4.56 -7.87 -10.74
CA GLN A 66 5.49 -8.17 -9.63
C GLN A 66 5.90 -6.98 -8.75
N ASP A 67 5.23 -5.83 -8.88
CA ASP A 67 5.46 -4.75 -7.92
C ASP A 67 5.09 -5.15 -6.50
N GLU A 68 5.92 -4.72 -5.56
CA GLU A 68 5.67 -4.84 -4.13
C GLU A 68 5.27 -3.47 -3.55
N ILE A 69 4.10 -3.43 -2.93
CA ILE A 69 3.55 -2.26 -2.26
C ILE A 69 3.56 -2.55 -0.76
N ALA A 70 4.18 -1.68 0.03
CA ALA A 70 4.17 -1.76 1.48
C ALA A 70 3.47 -0.53 2.07
N LEU A 71 2.46 -0.75 2.90
CA LEU A 71 1.83 0.30 3.68
C LEU A 71 2.49 0.33 5.06
N LEU A 72 3.11 1.46 5.38
CA LEU A 72 3.95 1.66 6.55
C LEU A 72 3.33 2.70 7.48
N PRO A 73 3.14 2.41 8.77
CA PRO A 73 2.71 3.44 9.71
C PRO A 73 3.81 4.53 9.90
N PRO A 74 3.46 5.75 10.33
CA PRO A 74 4.38 6.89 10.47
C PRO A 74 5.53 6.66 11.45
N PHE A 75 5.47 5.62 12.27
CA PHE A 75 6.47 5.23 13.26
C PHE A 75 6.92 3.77 13.05
N ALA A 76 7.54 3.46 11.91
CA ALA A 76 8.14 2.15 11.66
C ALA A 76 9.67 2.14 11.90
N GLY A 77 10.17 3.04 12.75
CA GLY A 77 11.60 3.17 13.08
C GLY A 77 11.84 3.01 14.57
N GLY A 78 12.37 1.84 14.95
CA GLY A 78 12.98 1.54 16.24
C GLY A 78 14.28 0.80 16.01
#